data_AF-A0A9P5WYP9-F1
#
_entry.id   AF-A0A9P5WYP9-F1
#
_cell.length_a   1.000
_cell.length_b   1.000
_cell.length_c   1.000
_cell.angle_alpha   90.00
_cell.angle_beta   90.00
_cell.angle_gamma   90.00
#
_symmetry.space_group_name_H-M   'P 1'
#
loop_
_entity.id
_entity.type
_entity.pdbx_description
1 polymer ?
#
loop_
_entity_poly.entity_id
_entity_poly.type
_entity_poly.pdbx_seq_one_letter_code
_entity_poly.pdbx_strand_id
1 'polypeptide(L)'
;ICGLKPKFVEKGFKHPYCSRTCARRSGHGASPAACLLPGCRATGKPAFSNFCSHAHFAASVRQVRGAGCKQCGAQPSAVGELCVTCDRRARAGPRLRELNPDSSTFRHLQAQFVSEWESTGSNSPVLDKAYEVTLARDVGARHDAYRCVLRVYTEIRTFYSALCVCDLGCKENHLCN
;
A
#
# COMPACT_ATOMS: atom_id res chain seq x y z
N ILE A 1 -35.28 14.81 18.23
CA ILE A 1 -34.96 14.33 19.61
C ILE A 1 -36.26 14.33 20.40
N CYS A 2 -36.53 13.36 21.29
CA CYS A 2 -37.87 13.18 21.88
C CYS A 2 -38.38 14.33 22.76
N GLY A 3 -37.50 15.11 23.39
CA GLY A 3 -37.88 16.16 24.36
C GLY A 3 -38.40 15.64 25.71
N LEU A 4 -38.83 14.37 25.79
CA LEU A 4 -39.48 13.79 26.96
C LEU A 4 -38.51 13.31 28.06
N LYS A 5 -37.27 12.95 27.69
CA LYS A 5 -36.26 12.39 28.60
C LYS A 5 -34.98 13.23 28.52
N PRO A 6 -34.22 13.35 29.63
CA PRO A 6 -32.92 14.03 29.60
C PRO A 6 -31.98 13.35 28.61
N LYS A 7 -30.95 14.08 28.15
CA LYS A 7 -29.94 13.56 27.22
C LYS A 7 -29.24 12.35 27.85
N PHE A 8 -29.03 11.29 27.07
CA PHE A 8 -28.41 10.06 27.51
C PHE A 8 -26.92 10.29 27.79
N VAL A 9 -26.44 9.90 28.97
CA VAL A 9 -25.04 10.01 29.38
C VAL A 9 -24.45 8.61 29.54
N GLU A 10 -23.40 8.30 28.79
CA GLU A 10 -22.69 7.01 28.85
C GLU A 10 -21.22 7.27 29.16
N LYS A 11 -20.72 6.73 30.28
CA LYS A 11 -19.32 6.90 30.72
C LYS A 11 -18.83 8.35 30.72
N GLY A 12 -19.69 9.30 31.11
CA GLY A 12 -19.38 10.73 31.14
C GLY A 12 -19.56 11.47 29.81
N PHE A 13 -19.84 10.78 28.70
CA PHE A 13 -20.16 11.42 27.42
C PHE A 13 -21.66 11.68 27.28
N LYS A 14 -22.06 12.93 27.07
CA LYS A 14 -23.45 13.35 26.89
C LYS A 14 -23.84 13.30 25.42
N HIS A 15 -24.64 12.31 25.03
CA HIS A 15 -25.09 12.14 23.66
C HIS A 15 -26.14 13.20 23.26
N PRO A 16 -26.25 13.55 21.96
CA PRO A 16 -27.26 14.51 21.48
C PRO A 16 -28.70 13.96 21.51
N TYR A 17 -28.91 12.70 21.93
CA TYR A 17 -30.21 12.04 21.99
C TYR A 17 -30.55 11.58 23.41
N CYS A 18 -31.84 11.42 23.69
CA CYS A 18 -32.37 11.02 24.99
C CYS A 18 -32.39 9.49 25.23
N SER A 19 -32.24 8.67 24.18
CA SER A 19 -32.24 7.20 24.25
C SER A 19 -31.69 6.56 22.97
N ARG A 20 -31.37 5.26 23.00
CA ARG A 20 -31.00 4.47 21.80
C ARG A 20 -32.08 4.54 20.70
N THR A 21 -33.35 4.53 21.06
CA THR A 21 -34.47 4.67 20.11
C THR A 21 -34.46 6.04 19.44
N CYS A 22 -34.19 7.09 20.20
CA CYS A 22 -34.06 8.43 19.63
C CYS A 22 -32.81 8.58 18.79
N ALA A 23 -31.68 7.98 19.18
CA ALA A 23 -30.46 7.95 18.37
C ALA A 23 -30.74 7.44 16.95
N ARG A 24 -31.46 6.31 16.84
CA ARG A 24 -31.86 5.71 15.57
C ARG A 24 -32.78 6.63 14.75
N ARG A 25 -33.77 7.28 15.39
CA ARG A 25 -34.70 8.19 14.70
C ARG A 25 -34.07 9.51 14.26
N SER A 26 -33.10 10.02 15.00
CA SER A 26 -32.44 11.28 14.66
C SER A 26 -31.47 11.17 13.48
N GLY A 27 -31.22 9.97 12.92
CA GLY A 27 -30.26 9.80 11.82
C GLY A 27 -28.80 10.13 12.19
N HIS A 28 -28.53 10.44 13.46
CA HIS A 28 -27.21 10.81 13.97
C HIS A 28 -26.31 9.59 14.27
N GLY A 29 -26.81 8.37 14.06
CA GLY A 29 -25.99 7.19 13.90
C GLY A 29 -26.10 6.74 12.46
N ALA A 30 -24.96 6.49 11.79
CA ALA A 30 -24.95 5.85 10.49
C ALA A 30 -25.81 4.58 10.58
N SER A 31 -26.98 4.60 9.95
CA SER A 31 -27.82 3.40 9.87
C SER A 31 -26.94 2.31 9.27
N PRO A 32 -26.90 1.10 9.87
CA PRO A 32 -26.07 0.03 9.33
C PRO A 32 -26.48 -0.18 7.88
N ALA A 33 -25.57 0.10 6.94
CA ALA A 33 -25.87 0.00 5.52
C ALA A 33 -26.35 -1.42 5.22
N ALA A 34 -27.39 -1.58 4.41
CA ALA A 34 -27.79 -2.90 3.95
C ALA A 34 -26.66 -3.50 3.09
N CYS A 35 -26.58 -4.83 3.07
CA CYS A 35 -25.68 -5.54 2.17
C CYS A 35 -25.95 -5.12 0.73
N LEU A 36 -24.89 -4.76 0.00
CA LEU A 36 -25.02 -4.32 -1.39
C LEU A 36 -25.34 -5.46 -2.39
N LEU A 37 -25.34 -6.73 -1.95
CA LEU A 37 -25.73 -7.85 -2.83
C LEU A 37 -27.27 -7.86 -3.01
N PRO A 38 -27.79 -7.81 -4.25
CA PRO A 38 -29.23 -7.85 -4.49
C PRO A 38 -29.90 -9.06 -3.82
N GLY A 39 -31.01 -8.82 -3.12
CA GLY A 39 -31.74 -9.85 -2.37
C GLY A 39 -31.20 -10.16 -0.97
N CYS A 40 -30.02 -9.66 -0.60
CA CYS A 40 -29.50 -9.82 0.75
C CYS A 40 -30.05 -8.75 1.70
N ARG A 41 -30.67 -9.18 2.80
CA ARG A 41 -31.20 -8.28 3.86
C ARG A 41 -30.28 -8.11 5.07
N ALA A 42 -29.08 -8.71 5.02
CA ALA A 42 -28.12 -8.60 6.11
C ALA A 42 -27.49 -7.20 6.15
N THR A 43 -26.95 -6.83 7.31
CA THR A 43 -26.18 -5.61 7.48
C THR A 43 -24.82 -5.71 6.79
N GLY A 44 -24.55 -4.77 5.89
CA GLY A 44 -23.26 -4.56 5.25
C GLY A 44 -22.20 -4.09 6.26
N LYS A 45 -20.96 -4.51 6.02
CA LYS A 45 -19.79 -4.13 6.84
C LYS A 45 -18.84 -3.29 6.00
N PRO A 46 -18.35 -2.14 6.50
CA PRO A 46 -17.35 -1.34 5.78
C PRO A 46 -16.08 -2.13 5.43
N ALA A 47 -15.68 -3.08 6.29
CA ALA A 47 -14.56 -4.00 6.03
C ALA A 47 -14.71 -4.84 4.74
N PHE A 48 -15.94 -4.99 4.24
CA PHE A 48 -16.23 -5.69 2.99
C PHE A 48 -16.94 -4.76 2.01
N SER A 49 -16.62 -3.46 1.98
CA SER A 49 -17.24 -2.47 1.07
C SER A 49 -18.78 -2.49 1.12
N ASN A 50 -19.35 -2.53 2.33
CA ASN A 50 -20.80 -2.63 2.60
C ASN A 50 -21.46 -3.96 2.17
N PHE A 51 -20.71 -5.03 1.95
CA PHE A 51 -21.24 -6.39 1.90
C PHE A 51 -21.24 -7.03 3.30
N CYS A 52 -22.14 -7.97 3.57
CA CYS A 52 -22.24 -8.61 4.88
C CYS A 52 -21.14 -9.66 5.14
N SER A 53 -20.52 -10.18 4.07
CA SER A 53 -19.46 -11.19 4.11
C SER A 53 -18.56 -11.09 2.87
N HIS A 54 -17.37 -11.70 2.95
CA HIS A 54 -16.47 -11.85 1.80
C HIS A 54 -17.12 -12.65 0.65
N ALA A 55 -17.93 -13.66 0.97
CA ALA A 55 -18.63 -14.45 -0.05
C ALA A 55 -19.64 -13.60 -0.85
N HIS A 56 -20.41 -12.72 -0.19
CA HIS A 56 -21.37 -11.85 -0.87
C HIS A 56 -20.67 -10.76 -1.68
N PHE A 57 -19.54 -10.27 -1.19
CA PHE A 57 -18.67 -9.39 -1.94
C PHE A 57 -18.11 -10.07 -3.20
N ALA A 58 -17.61 -11.31 -3.10
CA ALA A 58 -17.11 -12.05 -4.26
C ALA A 58 -18.23 -12.39 -5.26
N ALA A 59 -19.43 -12.69 -4.76
CA ALA A 59 -20.61 -12.92 -5.59
C ALA A 59 -21.02 -11.66 -6.37
N SER A 60 -20.89 -10.46 -5.78
CA SER A 60 -21.24 -9.22 -6.47
C SER A 60 -20.30 -8.91 -7.63
N VAL A 61 -19.00 -9.23 -7.52
CA VAL A 61 -18.05 -9.14 -8.63
C VAL A 61 -18.44 -10.07 -9.79
N ARG A 62 -19.04 -11.23 -9.49
CA ARG A 62 -19.51 -12.19 -10.49
C ARG A 62 -20.88 -11.84 -11.09
N GLN A 63 -21.76 -11.20 -10.31
CA GLN A 63 -23.16 -10.96 -10.65
C GLN A 63 -23.45 -9.55 -11.19
N VAL A 64 -22.64 -8.53 -10.85
CA VAL A 64 -22.93 -7.12 -11.13
C VAL A 64 -21.88 -6.51 -12.07
N ARG A 65 -22.39 -5.74 -13.04
CA ARG A 65 -21.78 -4.93 -14.12
C ARG A 65 -20.60 -4.00 -13.75
N GLY A 66 -20.02 -4.09 -12.56
CA GLY A 66 -18.80 -3.37 -12.21
C GLY A 66 -17.58 -4.14 -12.73
N ALA A 67 -16.68 -3.48 -13.44
CA ALA A 67 -15.43 -4.10 -13.85
C ALA A 67 -14.70 -4.64 -12.61
N GLY A 68 -14.46 -5.95 -12.56
CA GLY A 68 -13.54 -6.52 -11.57
C GLY A 68 -12.17 -5.85 -11.71
N CYS A 69 -11.42 -5.79 -10.62
CA CYS A 69 -10.05 -5.30 -10.63
C CYS A 69 -9.25 -6.06 -11.69
N LYS A 70 -8.70 -5.38 -12.69
CA LYS A 70 -7.95 -6.03 -13.78
C LYS A 70 -6.76 -6.84 -13.28
N GLN A 71 -6.20 -6.49 -12.13
CA GLN A 71 -5.00 -7.14 -11.61
C GLN A 71 -5.28 -8.38 -10.75
N CYS A 72 -6.30 -8.37 -9.89
CA CYS A 72 -6.57 -9.52 -9.01
C CYS A 72 -7.85 -10.28 -9.35
N GLY A 73 -8.79 -9.69 -10.08
CA GLY A 73 -10.11 -10.26 -10.39
C GLY A 73 -11.00 -10.59 -9.18
N ALA A 74 -10.47 -10.49 -7.97
CA ALA A 74 -11.12 -10.92 -6.74
C ALA A 74 -11.94 -9.82 -6.05
N GLN A 75 -11.74 -8.57 -6.46
CA GLN A 75 -12.34 -7.38 -5.86
C GLN A 75 -12.90 -6.50 -6.98
N PRO A 76 -13.99 -5.74 -6.78
CA PRO A 76 -14.47 -4.78 -7.75
C PRO A 76 -13.46 -3.63 -7.89
N SER A 77 -13.42 -3.03 -9.07
CA SER A 77 -12.65 -1.81 -9.30
C SER A 77 -13.24 -0.67 -8.49
N ALA A 78 -12.37 0.06 -7.80
CA ALA A 78 -12.74 1.20 -6.94
C ALA A 78 -11.94 2.45 -7.30
N VAL A 79 -10.74 2.29 -7.86
CA VAL A 79 -9.87 3.37 -8.34
C VAL A 79 -9.51 3.06 -9.78
N GLY A 80 -10.20 3.69 -10.73
CA GLY A 80 -10.09 3.34 -12.15
C GLY A 80 -10.47 1.88 -12.40
N GLU A 81 -9.52 1.08 -12.90
CA GLU A 81 -9.69 -0.34 -13.22
C GLU A 81 -9.10 -1.29 -12.15
N LEU A 82 -8.65 -0.74 -11.02
CA LEU A 82 -8.05 -1.49 -9.91
C LEU A 82 -8.91 -1.40 -8.66
N CYS A 83 -8.87 -2.44 -7.82
CA CYS A 83 -9.39 -2.34 -6.46
C CYS A 83 -8.45 -1.48 -5.59
N VAL A 84 -8.95 -0.94 -4.48
CA VAL A 84 -8.17 -0.09 -3.56
C VAL A 84 -6.86 -0.74 -3.14
N THR A 85 -6.85 -2.06 -2.91
CA THR A 85 -5.64 -2.79 -2.52
C THR A 85 -4.62 -2.87 -3.65
N CYS A 86 -5.06 -3.18 -4.88
CA CYS A 86 -4.19 -3.25 -6.05
C CYS A 86 -3.70 -1.86 -6.47
N ASP A 87 -4.55 -0.82 -6.43
CA ASP A 87 -4.14 0.56 -6.67
C ASP A 87 -3.09 1.02 -5.64
N ARG A 88 -3.31 0.75 -4.35
CA ARG A 88 -2.30 1.04 -3.31
C ARG A 88 -1.00 0.30 -3.58
N ARG A 89 -1.05 -0.95 -4.04
CA ARG A 89 0.13 -1.74 -4.38
C ARG A 89 0.85 -1.18 -5.61
N ALA A 90 0.11 -0.81 -6.65
CA ALA A 90 0.63 -0.18 -7.86
C ALA A 90 1.29 1.17 -7.54
N ARG A 91 0.68 1.98 -6.65
CA ARG A 91 1.26 3.23 -6.15
C ARG A 91 2.41 3.04 -5.15
N ALA A 92 2.52 1.86 -4.57
CA ALA A 92 3.59 1.48 -3.65
C ALA A 92 4.77 0.83 -4.38
N GLY A 93 4.91 1.06 -5.70
CA GLY A 93 6.08 0.65 -6.46
C GLY A 93 7.40 1.12 -5.84
N PRO A 94 8.55 0.62 -6.35
CA PRO A 94 9.87 0.97 -5.85
C PRO A 94 10.04 2.49 -5.78
N ARG A 95 10.49 2.98 -4.62
CA ARG A 95 10.76 4.41 -4.40
C ARG A 95 12.25 4.64 -4.35
N LEU A 96 12.70 5.72 -4.98
CA LEU A 96 14.07 6.18 -4.85
C LEU A 96 14.15 7.26 -3.78
N ARG A 97 15.13 7.12 -2.88
CA ARG A 97 15.52 8.17 -1.93
C ARG A 97 16.95 8.56 -2.21
N GLU A 98 17.17 9.80 -2.63
CA GLU A 98 18.53 10.32 -2.80
C GLU A 98 19.24 10.34 -1.45
N LEU A 99 20.46 9.80 -1.42
CA LEU A 99 21.31 9.83 -0.24
C LEU A 99 21.99 11.20 -0.15
N ASN A 100 22.03 11.77 1.06
CA ASN A 100 22.77 13.00 1.29
C ASN A 100 24.27 12.75 1.09
N PRO A 101 24.99 13.54 0.27
CA PRO A 101 26.43 13.40 0.05
C PRO A 101 27.28 13.41 1.33
N ASP A 102 26.85 14.14 2.36
CA ASP A 102 27.56 14.24 3.65
C ASP A 102 27.30 13.04 4.57
N SER A 103 26.30 12.21 4.25
CA SER A 103 25.94 11.04 5.05
C SER A 103 27.07 10.01 5.07
N SER A 104 27.20 9.30 6.19
CA SER A 104 28.16 8.19 6.30
C SER A 104 27.88 7.09 5.29
N THR A 105 26.60 6.82 5.01
CA THR A 105 26.17 5.83 4.00
C THR A 105 26.69 6.19 2.61
N PHE A 106 26.53 7.46 2.18
CA PHE A 106 27.04 7.91 0.89
C PHE A 106 28.57 7.83 0.82
N ARG A 107 29.26 8.32 1.86
CA ARG A 107 30.74 8.28 1.91
C ARG A 107 31.29 6.86 1.89
N HIS A 108 30.67 5.93 2.60
CA HIS A 108 31.07 4.51 2.55
C HIS A 108 30.82 3.90 1.16
N LEU A 109 29.68 4.19 0.54
CA LEU A 109 29.38 3.71 -0.81
C LEU A 109 30.39 4.27 -1.83
N GLN A 110 30.72 5.56 -1.74
CA GLN A 110 31.72 6.20 -2.58
C GLN A 110 33.10 5.56 -2.40
N ALA A 111 33.56 5.40 -1.16
CA ALA A 111 34.84 4.78 -0.85
C ALA A 111 34.91 3.35 -1.38
N GLN A 112 33.85 2.55 -1.17
CA GLN A 112 33.76 1.19 -1.68
C GLN A 112 33.82 1.17 -3.21
N PHE A 113 32.99 1.97 -3.89
CA PHE A 113 32.94 2.05 -5.34
C PHE A 113 34.30 2.41 -5.95
N VAL A 114 34.98 3.41 -5.41
CA VAL A 114 36.32 3.81 -5.88
C VAL A 114 37.36 2.74 -5.59
N SER A 115 37.31 2.08 -4.42
CA SER A 115 38.27 1.04 -4.06
C SER A 115 38.17 -0.23 -4.90
N GLU A 116 36.96 -0.58 -5.34
CA GLU A 116 36.69 -1.74 -6.19
C GLU A 116 36.81 -1.40 -7.68
N TRP A 117 37.04 -0.12 -8.04
CA TRP A 117 37.22 0.29 -9.42
C TRP A 117 38.64 0.01 -9.90
N GLU A 118 38.82 -1.11 -10.61
CA GLU A 118 40.08 -1.47 -11.25
C GLU A 118 40.38 -0.51 -12.42
N SER A 119 41.35 0.39 -12.25
CA SER A 119 41.79 1.27 -13.34
C SER A 119 43.15 0.83 -13.89
N THR A 120 43.15 0.21 -15.07
CA THR A 120 44.36 0.10 -15.90
C THR A 120 44.55 1.43 -16.65
N GLY A 121 45.02 2.45 -15.93
CA GLY A 121 45.57 3.67 -16.55
C GLY A 121 44.59 4.78 -16.95
N SER A 122 43.42 4.92 -16.31
CA SER A 122 42.55 6.08 -16.53
C SER A 122 41.80 6.51 -15.28
N ASN A 123 41.50 7.82 -15.25
CA ASN A 123 40.92 8.59 -14.14
C ASN A 123 39.90 7.82 -13.30
N SER A 124 40.02 7.96 -11.98
CA SER A 124 39.04 7.43 -11.04
C SER A 124 37.66 8.05 -11.32
N PRO A 125 36.58 7.24 -11.35
CA PRO A 125 35.24 7.76 -11.59
C PRO A 125 34.79 8.67 -10.44
N VAL A 126 33.97 9.66 -10.76
CA VAL A 126 33.34 10.54 -9.77
C VAL A 126 31.92 10.04 -9.51
N LEU A 127 31.61 9.70 -8.27
CA LEU A 127 30.24 9.40 -7.84
C LEU A 127 29.50 10.71 -7.58
N ASP A 128 28.58 11.08 -8.49
CA ASP A 128 27.77 12.31 -8.36
C ASP A 128 26.60 12.12 -7.40
N LYS A 129 25.75 11.11 -7.64
CA LYS A 129 24.55 10.83 -6.84
C LYS A 129 24.42 9.35 -6.51
N ALA A 130 23.78 9.09 -5.39
CA ALA A 130 23.40 7.73 -4.99
C ALA A 130 21.95 7.72 -4.53
N TYR A 131 21.20 6.71 -4.96
CA TYR A 131 19.80 6.52 -4.60
C TYR A 131 19.64 5.21 -3.87
N GLU A 132 18.97 5.25 -2.72
CA GLU A 132 18.50 4.04 -2.04
C GLU A 132 17.16 3.62 -2.64
N VAL A 133 17.08 2.36 -3.06
CA VAL A 133 15.85 1.76 -3.58
C VAL A 133 15.04 1.19 -2.42
N THR A 134 13.92 1.83 -2.09
CA THR A 134 12.95 1.28 -1.14
C THR A 134 11.95 0.42 -1.89
N LEU A 135 12.00 -0.89 -1.67
CA LEU A 135 11.07 -1.85 -2.28
C LEU A 135 9.72 -1.88 -1.56
N ALA A 136 8.68 -2.29 -2.28
CA ALA A 136 7.37 -2.53 -1.70
C ALA A 136 7.45 -3.62 -0.61
N ARG A 137 6.64 -3.48 0.46
CA ARG A 137 6.68 -4.37 1.64
C ARG A 137 6.54 -5.86 1.27
N ASP A 138 5.73 -6.16 0.27
CA ASP A 138 5.50 -7.53 -0.20
C ASP A 138 6.67 -8.11 -1.00
N VAL A 139 7.46 -7.27 -1.67
CA VAL A 139 8.72 -7.69 -2.30
C VAL A 139 9.74 -8.04 -1.23
N GLY A 140 9.90 -7.18 -0.21
CA GLY A 140 10.75 -7.46 0.94
C GLY A 140 10.36 -8.75 1.66
N ALA A 141 9.06 -8.93 1.95
CA ALA A 141 8.57 -10.15 2.60
C ALA A 141 8.84 -11.43 1.78
N ARG A 142 8.75 -11.38 0.44
CA ARG A 142 9.10 -12.52 -0.42
C ARG A 142 10.60 -12.81 -0.41
N HIS A 143 11.44 -11.77 -0.42
CA HIS A 143 12.88 -11.91 -0.33
C HIS A 143 13.30 -12.51 1.04
N ASP A 144 12.71 -12.04 2.13
CA ASP A 144 12.98 -12.56 3.48
C ASP A 144 12.52 -14.02 3.59
N ALA A 145 11.34 -14.35 3.06
CA ALA A 145 10.86 -15.73 3.01
C ALA A 145 11.82 -16.63 2.22
N TYR A 146 12.35 -16.15 1.10
CA TYR A 146 13.38 -16.86 0.34
C TYR A 146 14.66 -17.07 1.16
N ARG A 147 15.14 -16.03 1.86
CA ARG A 147 16.30 -16.16 2.78
C ARG A 147 16.08 -17.18 3.89
N CYS A 148 14.86 -17.29 4.42
CA CYS A 148 14.53 -18.29 5.44
C CYS A 148 14.62 -19.74 4.93
N VAL A 149 14.48 -19.97 3.61
CA VAL A 149 14.64 -21.30 3.01
C VAL A 149 16.12 -21.67 2.82
N LEU A 150 16.99 -20.67 2.68
CA LEU A 150 18.43 -20.88 2.56
C LEU A 150 19.03 -21.19 3.93
N ARG A 151 19.36 -22.46 4.17
CA ARG A 151 19.94 -22.93 5.46
C ARG A 151 21.32 -22.35 5.75
N VAL A 152 22.12 -22.12 4.69
CA VAL A 152 23.44 -21.51 4.74
C VAL A 152 23.58 -20.67 3.47
N TYR A 153 23.92 -19.39 3.60
CA TYR A 153 24.23 -18.53 2.47
C TYR A 153 25.24 -17.47 2.89
N THR A 154 25.94 -16.92 1.89
CA THR A 154 26.82 -15.76 2.04
C THR A 154 26.24 -14.62 1.22
N GLU A 155 26.04 -13.48 1.86
CA GLU A 155 25.57 -12.29 1.17
C GLU A 155 26.76 -11.56 0.57
N ILE A 156 26.79 -11.48 -0.76
CA ILE A 156 27.84 -10.79 -1.52
C ILE A 156 27.23 -9.50 -2.04
N ARG A 157 27.82 -8.37 -1.65
CA ARG A 157 27.53 -7.08 -2.27
C ARG A 157 28.29 -7.00 -3.58
N THR A 158 27.59 -6.69 -4.66
CA THR A 158 28.17 -6.60 -5.99
C THR A 158 27.62 -5.37 -6.72
N PHE A 159 28.42 -4.81 -7.61
CA PHE A 159 27.97 -3.79 -8.54
C PHE A 159 27.34 -4.47 -9.75
N TYR A 160 26.14 -4.03 -10.12
CA TYR A 160 25.42 -4.50 -11.28
C TYR A 160 25.14 -3.32 -12.21
N SER A 161 25.40 -3.50 -13.50
CA SER A 161 25.04 -2.54 -14.53
C SER A 161 24.19 -3.22 -15.60
N ALA A 162 23.23 -2.47 -16.13
CA ALA A 162 22.41 -2.87 -17.27
C ALA A 162 22.16 -1.64 -18.14
N LEU A 163 22.12 -1.84 -19.45
CA LEU A 163 21.84 -0.77 -20.43
C LEU A 163 20.46 -0.12 -20.20
N CYS A 164 19.53 -0.84 -19.58
CA CYS A 164 18.14 -0.40 -19.38
C CYS A 164 17.74 -0.39 -17.90
N VAL A 165 18.48 0.31 -17.05
CA VAL A 165 17.96 0.71 -15.73
C VAL A 165 16.99 1.88 -15.91
N CYS A 166 15.84 1.57 -16.53
CA CYS A 166 14.58 2.28 -16.37
C CYS A 166 14.61 3.82 -16.36
N ASP A 167 15.10 4.47 -17.42
CA ASP A 167 15.16 5.94 -17.56
C ASP A 167 15.88 6.69 -16.41
N LEU A 168 16.51 5.97 -15.47
CA LEU A 168 17.21 6.55 -14.33
C LEU A 168 18.43 7.32 -14.85
N GLY A 169 18.38 8.65 -14.73
CA GLY A 169 19.39 9.56 -15.29
C GLY A 169 19.01 10.20 -16.63
N CYS A 170 17.93 9.77 -17.30
CA CYS A 170 17.41 10.40 -18.52
C CYS A 170 16.17 11.27 -18.26
N LYS A 171 15.27 10.85 -17.36
CA LYS A 171 13.99 11.53 -17.07
C LYS A 171 13.69 11.54 -15.58
N GLU A 172 14.57 12.19 -14.81
CA GLU A 172 14.47 12.32 -13.35
C GLU A 172 14.75 11.02 -12.57
N ASN A 173 14.37 10.97 -11.29
CA ASN A 173 14.65 9.90 -10.34
C ASN A 173 13.49 8.88 -10.25
N HIS A 174 13.02 8.41 -11.39
CA HIS A 174 11.96 7.40 -11.50
C HIS A 174 12.52 6.06 -12.00
N LEU A 175 11.97 4.96 -11.48
CA LEU A 175 12.18 3.61 -12.00
C LEU A 175 11.00 3.24 -12.93
N CYS A 176 11.13 2.18 -13.74
CA CYS A 176 10.08 1.75 -14.66
C CYS A 176 8.82 1.43 -13.86
N ASN A 177 7.67 1.78 -14.44
CA ASN A 177 6.37 1.28 -13.98
C ASN A 177 6.05 -0.09 -14.57
#